data_AF-A0A161TXL7-F1
#
_entry.id   AF-A0A161TXL7-F1
#
_cell.length_a   1.000
_cell.length_b   1.000
_cell.length_c   1.000
_cell.angle_alpha   90.00
_cell.angle_beta   90.00
_cell.angle_gamma   90.00
#
_symmetry.space_group_name_H-M   'P 1'
#
loop_
_entity.id
_entity.type
_entity.pdbx_description
1 polymer ?
#
loop_
_entity_poly.entity_id
_entity_poly.type
_entity_poly.pdbx_seq_one_letter_code
_entity_poly.pdbx_strand_id
1 'polypeptide(L)'
;MTYNSFDRGRHPVGVRTDSWFDDERNRELPVEIWYPATDEVRGHDLDPQRQDSFAPGWVTENDTDVELSKQAAIRNAPALPGPHRLILLIRGWAGFRRESTFIGTHLASHGYIVVLRMLF
;
A
#
# COMPACT_ATOMS: atom_id res chain seq x y z
N MET A 1 14.92 10.67 22.16
CA MET A 1 13.60 10.14 21.76
C MET A 1 13.75 8.64 21.57
N THR A 2 12.92 7.83 22.20
CA THR A 2 12.89 6.38 22.00
C THR A 2 12.10 6.11 20.72
N TYR A 3 12.66 5.39 19.76
CA TYR A 3 11.97 5.03 18.53
C TYR A 3 10.77 4.13 18.86
N ASN A 4 9.59 4.47 18.35
CA ASN A 4 8.39 3.65 18.43
C ASN A 4 7.99 3.25 17.00
N SER A 5 8.02 1.96 16.68
CA SER A 5 7.68 1.42 15.37
C SER A 5 6.20 1.59 14.99
N PHE A 6 5.34 1.96 15.95
CA PHE A 6 3.92 2.23 15.71
C PHE A 6 3.63 3.70 15.39
N ASP A 7 4.58 4.60 15.66
CA ASP A 7 4.41 6.01 15.33
C ASP A 7 4.48 6.18 13.80
N ARG A 8 3.48 6.83 13.21
CA ARG A 8 3.52 7.22 11.80
C ARG A 8 4.46 8.41 11.60
N GLY A 9 4.99 8.50 10.39
CA GLY A 9 5.70 9.68 9.93
C GLY A 9 4.74 10.83 9.63
N ARG A 10 5.31 11.96 9.19
CA ARG A 10 4.59 13.23 9.01
C ARG A 10 3.66 13.27 7.79
N HIS A 11 3.85 12.36 6.83
CA HIS A 11 3.15 12.41 5.56
C HIS A 11 1.86 11.57 5.62
N PRO A 12 0.75 12.07 5.07
CA PRO A 12 -0.36 11.19 4.76
C PRO A 12 0.04 10.20 3.67
N VAL A 13 -0.70 9.11 3.54
CA VAL A 13 -0.33 8.02 2.63
C VAL A 13 -1.36 7.81 1.55
N GLY A 14 -0.86 7.74 0.31
CA GLY A 14 -1.61 7.27 -0.84
C GLY A 14 -1.25 5.82 -1.17
N VAL A 15 -2.17 5.14 -1.83
CA VAL A 15 -1.96 3.78 -2.34
C VAL A 15 -2.54 3.63 -3.74
N ARG A 16 -1.83 2.94 -4.63
CA ARG A 16 -2.34 2.57 -5.96
C ARG A 16 -1.91 1.17 -6.35
N THR A 17 -2.73 0.51 -7.15
CA THR A 17 -2.39 -0.75 -7.80
C THR A 17 -2.04 -0.44 -9.24
N ASP A 18 -0.98 -1.05 -9.74
CA ASP A 18 -0.54 -0.90 -11.12
C ASP A 18 -0.16 -2.27 -11.68
N SER A 19 -0.11 -2.40 -12.99
CA SER A 19 0.35 -3.61 -13.66
C SER A 19 1.49 -3.29 -14.59
N TRP A 20 2.66 -3.84 -14.29
CA TRP A 20 3.86 -3.64 -15.08
C TRP A 20 4.13 -4.85 -15.96
N PHE A 21 4.81 -4.64 -17.06
CA PHE A 21 5.18 -5.71 -17.98
C PHE A 21 6.70 -5.86 -18.04
N ASP A 22 7.18 -7.09 -17.83
CA ASP A 22 8.59 -7.48 -17.93
C ASP A 22 8.77 -8.13 -19.31
N ASP A 23 9.11 -7.32 -20.31
CA ASP A 23 9.25 -7.74 -21.72
C ASP A 23 10.26 -8.88 -21.88
N GLU A 24 11.39 -8.81 -21.14
CA GLU A 24 12.47 -9.80 -21.19
C GLU A 24 11.97 -11.20 -20.81
N ARG A 25 11.07 -11.27 -19.83
CA ARG A 25 10.49 -12.53 -19.34
C ARG A 25 9.07 -12.78 -19.81
N ASN A 26 8.54 -11.90 -20.66
CA ASN A 26 7.18 -11.92 -21.20
C ASN A 26 6.12 -12.21 -20.13
N ARG A 27 6.12 -11.41 -19.05
CA ARG A 27 5.20 -11.62 -17.92
C ARG A 27 4.67 -10.32 -17.35
N GLU A 28 3.44 -10.39 -16.86
CA GLU A 28 2.80 -9.34 -16.10
C GLU A 28 3.26 -9.37 -14.64
N LEU A 29 3.47 -8.18 -14.08
CA LEU A 29 3.92 -7.91 -12.73
C LEU A 29 2.93 -6.96 -12.06
N PRO A 30 1.86 -7.49 -11.44
CA PRO A 30 0.98 -6.67 -10.63
C PRO A 30 1.75 -6.12 -9.44
N VAL A 31 1.60 -4.83 -9.15
CA VAL A 31 2.27 -4.16 -8.04
C VAL A 31 1.33 -3.31 -7.22
N GLU A 32 1.58 -3.25 -5.92
CA GLU A 32 0.95 -2.30 -5.01
C GLU A 32 1.97 -1.25 -4.60
N ILE A 33 1.61 0.02 -4.69
CA ILE A 33 2.52 1.14 -4.49
C ILE A 33 1.95 2.02 -3.37
N TRP A 34 2.66 2.10 -2.25
CA TRP A 34 2.41 3.07 -1.19
C TRP A 34 3.37 4.24 -1.33
N TYR A 35 2.87 5.45 -1.13
CA TYR A 35 3.65 6.66 -1.33
C TYR A 35 3.19 7.79 -0.40
N PRO A 36 4.05 8.78 -0.12
CA PRO A 36 3.65 9.99 0.58
C PRO A 36 2.65 10.74 -0.30
N ALA A 37 1.47 11.05 0.23
CA ALA A 37 0.47 11.84 -0.44
C ALA A 37 0.60 13.32 -0.08
N THR A 38 -0.06 14.18 -0.86
CA THR A 38 -0.19 15.60 -0.54
C THR A 38 -0.99 15.81 0.75
N ASP A 39 -0.83 16.98 1.37
CA ASP A 39 -1.55 17.34 2.60
C ASP A 39 -3.06 17.48 2.42
N GLU A 40 -3.56 17.48 1.19
CA GLU A 40 -5.00 17.51 0.84
C GLU A 40 -5.77 16.32 1.41
N VAL A 41 -5.10 15.18 1.61
CA VAL A 41 -5.69 13.96 2.18
C VAL A 41 -5.27 13.70 3.63
N ARG A 42 -4.66 14.70 4.31
CA ARG A 42 -4.19 14.57 5.68
C ARG A 42 -5.33 14.19 6.63
N GLY A 43 -5.15 13.10 7.37
CA GLY A 43 -6.13 12.60 8.33
C GLY A 43 -7.23 11.76 7.67
N HIS A 44 -7.50 11.92 6.38
CA HIS A 44 -8.42 11.03 5.65
C HIS A 44 -7.85 9.61 5.56
N ASP A 45 -6.53 9.47 5.46
CA ASP A 45 -5.81 8.18 5.48
C ASP A 45 -5.93 7.43 6.82
N LEU A 46 -6.43 8.08 7.86
CA LEU A 46 -6.72 7.51 9.18
C LEU A 46 -8.22 7.44 9.49
N ASP A 47 -9.06 8.08 8.68
CA ASP A 47 -10.50 8.04 8.83
C ASP A 47 -11.04 6.69 8.33
N PRO A 48 -11.65 5.87 9.21
CA PRO A 48 -12.16 4.55 8.83
C PRO A 48 -13.17 4.57 7.68
N GLN A 49 -13.85 5.69 7.39
CA GLN A 49 -14.79 5.78 6.27
C GLN A 49 -14.13 6.12 4.94
N ARG A 50 -12.89 6.63 4.96
CA ARG A 50 -12.17 7.09 3.76
C ARG A 50 -10.97 6.20 3.42
N GLN A 51 -10.48 5.44 4.38
CA GLN A 51 -9.42 4.45 4.18
C GLN A 51 -9.73 3.52 3.02
N ASP A 52 -8.69 3.24 2.23
CA ASP A 52 -8.76 2.20 1.22
C ASP A 52 -9.15 0.86 1.85
N SER A 53 -10.13 0.22 1.22
CA SER A 53 -10.70 -1.04 1.63
C SER A 53 -10.51 -2.10 0.55
N PHE A 54 -10.27 -3.34 0.95
CA PHE A 54 -9.95 -4.42 0.02
C PHE A 54 -10.41 -5.77 0.58
N ALA A 55 -10.77 -6.69 -0.31
CA ALA A 55 -11.21 -8.04 0.07
C ALA A 55 -10.05 -8.90 0.60
N PRO A 56 -10.29 -9.71 1.65
CA PRO A 56 -9.61 -10.96 1.99
C PRO A 56 -8.48 -11.48 1.12
N GLY A 57 -7.30 -11.84 1.65
CA GLY A 57 -6.36 -12.67 0.86
C GLY A 57 -6.81 -14.14 0.84
N TRP A 58 -7.59 -14.51 1.84
CA TRP A 58 -8.18 -15.83 2.06
C TRP A 58 -9.64 -15.92 1.59
N VAL A 59 -10.16 -14.85 0.99
CA VAL A 59 -11.52 -14.79 0.46
C VAL A 59 -11.50 -15.26 -0.98
N THR A 60 -12.48 -16.09 -1.32
CA THR A 60 -12.70 -16.67 -2.65
C THR A 60 -13.97 -16.10 -3.27
N GLU A 61 -14.17 -16.36 -4.55
CA GLU A 61 -15.39 -15.96 -5.28
C GLU A 61 -16.69 -16.55 -4.73
N ASN A 62 -16.61 -17.59 -3.90
CA ASN A 62 -17.76 -18.25 -3.28
C ASN A 62 -18.17 -17.61 -1.95
N ASP A 63 -17.37 -16.72 -1.40
CA ASP A 63 -17.67 -16.05 -0.15
C ASP A 63 -18.61 -14.86 -0.41
N THR A 64 -19.85 -14.97 0.08
CA THR A 64 -20.91 -13.97 -0.15
C THR A 64 -21.03 -12.93 0.96
N ASP A 65 -20.42 -13.17 2.13
CA ASP A 65 -20.45 -12.27 3.29
C ASP A 65 -19.01 -11.89 3.68
N VAL A 66 -18.40 -11.02 2.89
CA VAL A 66 -16.98 -10.66 3.01
C VAL A 66 -16.83 -9.33 3.74
N GLU A 67 -16.25 -9.37 4.93
CA GLU A 67 -15.79 -8.16 5.60
C GLU A 67 -14.51 -7.63 4.93
N LEU A 68 -14.58 -6.40 4.41
CA LEU A 68 -13.42 -5.74 3.79
C LEU A 68 -12.41 -5.33 4.85
N SER A 69 -11.12 -5.61 4.59
CA SER A 69 -10.05 -5.08 5.42
C SER A 69 -9.69 -3.66 4.97
N LYS A 70 -9.17 -2.87 5.92
CA LYS A 70 -8.76 -1.49 5.68
C LYS A 70 -7.24 -1.33 5.81
N GLN A 71 -6.71 -0.31 5.16
CA GLN A 71 -5.34 0.13 5.35
C GLN A 71 -5.27 1.64 5.55
N ALA A 72 -4.25 2.09 6.26
CA ALA A 72 -4.07 3.50 6.57
C ALA A 72 -3.47 4.28 5.40
N ALA A 73 -4.23 4.34 4.30
CA ALA A 73 -3.92 5.01 3.04
C ALA A 73 -5.20 5.38 2.28
N ILE A 74 -5.12 6.40 1.42
CA ILE A 74 -6.18 6.77 0.48
C ILE A 74 -5.87 6.22 -0.91
N ARG A 75 -6.87 5.55 -1.51
CA ARG A 75 -6.78 5.02 -2.87
C ARG A 75 -6.59 6.16 -3.87
N ASN A 76 -5.57 6.04 -4.72
CA ASN A 76 -5.25 6.97 -5.81
C ASN A 76 -5.15 8.45 -5.37
N ALA A 77 -4.66 8.69 -4.14
CA ALA A 77 -4.44 10.05 -3.66
C ALA A 77 -3.38 10.79 -4.52
N PRO A 78 -3.43 12.13 -4.59
CA PRO A 78 -2.35 12.90 -5.19
C PRO A 78 -1.03 12.61 -4.48
N ALA A 79 -0.02 12.18 -5.23
CA ALA A 79 1.31 11.91 -4.68
C ALA A 79 2.02 13.23 -4.33
N LEU A 80 2.76 13.23 -3.22
CA LEU A 80 3.63 14.34 -2.88
C LEU A 80 4.73 14.44 -3.96
N PRO A 81 4.93 15.60 -4.59
CA PRO A 81 5.95 15.75 -5.62
C PRO A 81 7.35 15.82 -4.99
N GLY A 82 8.35 15.41 -5.78
CA GLY A 82 9.76 15.50 -5.42
C GLY A 82 10.46 14.14 -5.37
N PRO A 83 11.76 14.13 -5.08
CA PRO A 83 12.53 12.90 -4.98
C PRO A 83 12.16 12.13 -3.70
N HIS A 84 11.85 10.85 -3.87
CA HIS A 84 11.59 9.92 -2.78
C HIS A 84 12.52 8.73 -2.86
N ARG A 85 12.90 8.18 -1.70
CA ARG A 85 13.65 6.92 -1.65
C ARG A 85 12.70 5.77 -1.96
N LEU A 86 13.12 4.86 -2.83
CA LEU A 86 12.36 3.68 -3.23
C LEU A 86 12.74 2.47 -2.38
N ILE A 87 11.73 1.74 -1.89
CA ILE A 87 11.87 0.43 -1.26
C ILE A 87 11.06 -0.57 -2.07
N LEU A 88 11.73 -1.62 -2.53
CA LEU A 88 11.07 -2.75 -3.20
C LEU A 88 10.87 -3.88 -2.18
N LEU A 89 9.61 -4.25 -1.96
CA LEU A 89 9.23 -5.39 -1.14
C LEU A 89 8.92 -6.58 -2.06
N ILE A 90 9.67 -7.66 -1.84
CA ILE A 90 9.48 -8.93 -2.51
C ILE A 90 8.93 -9.90 -1.46
N ARG A 91 7.78 -10.47 -1.75
CA ARG A 91 7.05 -11.33 -0.83
C ARG A 91 7.57 -12.75 -0.89
N GLY A 92 7.36 -13.49 0.20
CA GLY A 92 7.57 -14.93 0.23
C GLY A 92 6.51 -15.69 -0.59
N TRP A 93 6.74 -16.99 -0.75
CA TRP A 93 5.79 -17.91 -1.37
C TRP A 93 4.43 -17.87 -0.65
N ALA A 94 3.34 -17.94 -1.42
CA ALA A 94 1.94 -17.93 -0.95
C ALA A 94 1.47 -16.70 -0.14
N GLY A 95 2.29 -15.67 0.03
CA GLY A 95 1.78 -14.47 0.70
C GLY A 95 0.71 -13.77 -0.18
N PHE A 96 0.18 -12.66 0.29
CA PHE A 96 -0.73 -11.81 -0.46
C PHE A 96 -0.41 -10.32 -0.25
N ARG A 97 -1.08 -9.44 -1.00
CA ARG A 97 -0.98 -7.96 -0.94
C ARG A 97 -0.93 -7.38 0.48
N ARG A 98 -1.49 -8.11 1.44
CA ARG A 98 -1.99 -7.66 2.74
C ARG A 98 -0.99 -7.95 3.88
N GLU A 99 0.06 -8.73 3.63
CA GLU A 99 1.16 -8.93 4.61
C GLU A 99 1.98 -7.66 4.83
N SER A 100 1.98 -6.76 3.84
CA SER A 100 2.86 -5.59 3.85
C SER A 100 2.12 -4.26 3.98
N THR A 101 0.80 -4.25 4.24
CA THR A 101 0.04 -2.98 4.34
C THR A 101 0.49 -2.13 5.51
N PHE A 102 0.74 -2.74 6.68
CA PHE A 102 1.28 -2.00 7.83
C PHE A 102 2.65 -1.38 7.52
N ILE A 103 3.62 -2.20 7.09
CA ILE A 103 4.97 -1.72 6.82
C ILE A 103 5.02 -0.75 5.63
N GLY A 104 4.22 -1.00 4.58
CA GLY A 104 4.12 -0.15 3.40
C GLY A 104 3.57 1.24 3.73
N THR A 105 2.47 1.31 4.48
CA THR A 105 1.91 2.59 4.91
C THR A 105 2.78 3.29 5.95
N HIS A 106 3.41 2.55 6.87
CA HIS A 106 4.35 3.13 7.83
C HIS A 106 5.55 3.77 7.14
N LEU A 107 6.23 3.07 6.24
CA LEU A 107 7.37 3.61 5.50
C LEU A 107 6.95 4.76 4.57
N ALA A 108 5.79 4.66 3.91
CA ALA A 108 5.28 5.75 3.09
C ALA A 108 5.03 7.03 3.89
N SER A 109 4.48 6.92 5.11
CA SER A 109 4.30 8.08 5.99
C SER A 109 5.63 8.75 6.40
N HIS A 110 6.75 8.04 6.30
CA HIS A 110 8.11 8.53 6.54
C HIS A 110 8.82 9.09 5.29
N GLY A 111 8.13 9.16 4.15
CA GLY A 111 8.66 9.79 2.92
C GLY A 111 9.22 8.82 1.89
N TYR A 112 9.05 7.50 2.08
CA TYR A 112 9.49 6.48 1.12
C TYR A 112 8.39 6.16 0.12
N ILE A 113 8.77 5.84 -1.12
CA ILE A 113 7.89 5.09 -2.03
C ILE A 113 8.16 3.62 -1.78
N VAL A 114 7.12 2.85 -1.53
CA VAL A 114 7.20 1.40 -1.30
C VAL A 114 6.44 0.68 -2.40
N VAL A 115 7.13 -0.18 -3.14
CA VAL A 115 6.54 -0.99 -4.19
C VAL A 115 6.54 -2.44 -3.73
N LEU A 116 5.37 -3.07 -3.73
CA LEU A 116 5.19 -4.49 -3.46
C LEU A 116 4.85 -5.21 -4.75
N ARG A 117 5.63 -6.25 -5.07
CA ARG A 117 5.22 -7.16 -6.14
C ARG A 117 4.12 -8.11 -5.64
N MET A 118 3.00 -8.16 -6.36
CA MET A 118 1.95 -9.15 -6.16
C MET A 118 2.22 -10.39 -7.04
N LEU A 119 1.77 -11.55 -6.56
CA LEU A 119 1.72 -12.81 -7.31
C LEU A 119 0.31 -13.31 -7.06
N PHE A 120 -0.41 -13.61 -8.14
CA PHE A 120 -1.70 -14.29 -8.09
C PHE A 120 -1.46 -15.77 -7.79
#